data_AF-A0A835ZB14-F1
#
_entry.id   AF-A0A835ZB14-F1
#
_cell.length_a   1.000
_cell.length_b   1.000
_cell.length_c   1.000
_cell.angle_alpha   90.00
_cell.angle_beta   90.00
_cell.angle_gamma   90.00
#
_symmetry.space_group_name_H-M   'P 1'
#
loop_
_entity.id
_entity.type
_entity.pdbx_description
1 polymer ?
#
loop_
_entity_poly.entity_id
_entity_poly.type
_entity_poly.pdbx_seq_one_letter_code
_entity_poly.pdbx_strand_id
1 'polypeptide(L)'
;MLWQTLTLEPYVPYHIMLYIWLPESECTTEIASTKCPQLLYHRVDTDEYTGAGVTVTAVGNNWNLISGTIWTAGDTNTVELRLQDIPLGAEVWVDDVILSRCGMEDFRPVSQRRVDEVRKRTVQLQLGDYGGGPDCTADITMKKHEYPFGGAMWDKCATEPECLKFFKKHFNYATAEQSMKWKESEPELGVYTHTDELVLAAVDKLDLKLRGHTVFWEVPLQVQDWWAMYHRIKRYTNKYGDVTVNDDVDNEMLHGSFFKELGVAPNVDVQTWAYKMMAYLVPGKTLFLNDYCMLVYCGPDITLSSIIKQAKGFPEAKGIGLQSHVAGGKEGLLQMERKIWVTEMDSQDTDLHWRGDAYESFYRAAYASAGVGGMLVWGWARHDGQWRPDQEMVDENFNFLEPGQRIFADDGLLHSEWNSTRHDVYFDDSKVYFDAFPGSYTVEVGDCVGHFKVPLGMGEMTAVADNWKCDDDGNGRRRKVRDLL
;
A
#
# COMPACT_ATOMS: atom_id res chain seq x y z
N MET A 1 21.79 -0.03 30.59
CA MET A 1 20.70 0.56 29.77
C MET A 1 21.20 1.89 29.28
N LEU A 2 21.27 2.08 27.96
CA LEU A 2 21.52 3.39 27.36
C LEU A 2 20.24 4.22 27.58
N TRP A 3 20.39 5.39 28.18
CA TRP A 3 19.33 6.39 28.30
C TRP A 3 19.81 7.62 27.57
N GLN A 4 19.13 7.98 26.49
CA GLN A 4 19.40 9.21 25.77
C GLN A 4 18.08 9.96 25.58
N THR A 5 18.05 11.18 26.08
CA THR A 5 16.94 12.11 25.86
C THR A 5 17.18 12.83 24.53
N LEU A 6 16.17 12.85 23.69
CA LEU A 6 16.16 13.53 22.40
C LEU A 6 15.03 14.55 22.37
N THR A 7 15.25 15.66 21.65
CA THR A 7 14.20 16.61 21.31
C THR A 7 13.92 16.53 19.80
N LEU A 8 12.70 16.14 19.45
CA LEU A 8 12.20 15.92 18.09
C LEU A 8 11.09 16.91 17.77
N GLU A 9 10.86 17.16 16.48
CA GLU A 9 9.69 17.95 16.07
C GLU A 9 8.40 17.16 16.29
N PRO A 10 7.35 17.78 16.88
CA PRO A 10 6.03 17.16 17.02
C PRO A 10 5.47 16.67 15.69
N TYR A 11 4.74 15.56 15.71
CA TYR A 11 4.06 14.96 14.55
C TYR A 11 4.97 14.45 13.41
N VAL A 12 6.27 14.76 13.42
CA VAL A 12 7.22 14.31 12.40
C VAL A 12 7.71 12.88 12.72
N PRO A 13 7.62 11.94 11.77
CA PRO A 13 8.19 10.60 11.96
C PRO A 13 9.70 10.61 11.73
N TYR A 14 10.44 10.02 12.67
CA TYR A 14 11.88 9.83 12.60
C TYR A 14 12.22 8.36 12.45
N HIS A 15 13.17 8.04 11.59
CA HIS A 15 13.79 6.73 11.53
C HIS A 15 15.02 6.70 12.43
N ILE A 16 15.13 5.63 13.21
CA ILE A 16 16.28 5.37 14.08
C ILE A 16 16.92 4.04 13.70
N MET A 17 18.25 4.05 13.60
CA MET A 17 19.08 2.87 13.39
C MET A 17 20.22 2.86 14.39
N LEU A 18 20.59 1.68 14.87
CA LEU A 18 21.84 1.46 15.59
C LEU A 18 22.32 0.03 15.40
N TYR A 19 23.63 -0.17 15.47
CA TYR A 19 24.20 -1.50 15.54
C TYR A 19 24.43 -1.88 17.00
N ILE A 20 24.00 -3.10 17.37
CA ILE A 20 24.18 -3.68 18.69
C ILE A 20 24.97 -4.99 18.58
N TRP A 21 26.03 -5.13 19.37
CA TRP A 21 26.71 -6.41 19.54
C TRP A 21 26.08 -7.14 20.72
N LEU A 22 25.68 -8.40 20.49
CA LEU A 22 25.10 -9.26 21.52
C LEU A 22 25.92 -10.55 21.64
N PRO A 23 26.25 -11.00 22.86
CA PRO A 23 26.75 -12.35 23.06
C PRO A 23 25.62 -13.36 22.81
N GLU A 24 25.97 -14.55 22.32
CA GLU A 24 25.09 -15.67 21.95
C GLU A 24 23.68 -15.61 22.57
N SER A 25 22.71 -15.13 21.79
CA SER A 25 21.31 -14.98 22.19
C SER A 25 20.41 -15.90 21.35
N GLU A 26 19.46 -16.59 21.98
CA GLU A 26 18.40 -17.40 21.33
C GLU A 26 17.34 -16.54 20.61
N CYS A 27 17.78 -15.50 19.92
CA CYS A 27 16.90 -14.63 19.17
C CYS A 27 16.60 -15.21 17.81
N THR A 28 15.38 -15.69 17.63
CA THR A 28 14.84 -16.00 16.31
C THR A 28 14.04 -14.82 15.80
N THR A 29 14.07 -14.59 14.49
CA THR A 29 13.58 -13.44 13.70
C THR A 29 12.09 -13.08 13.82
N GLU A 30 11.38 -13.51 14.86
CA GLU A 30 10.01 -13.07 15.11
C GLU A 30 10.03 -11.68 15.77
N ILE A 31 9.69 -10.67 14.96
CA ILE A 31 9.35 -9.31 15.38
C ILE A 31 8.50 -9.40 16.65
N ALA A 32 9.00 -8.90 17.77
CA ALA A 32 8.31 -8.88 19.06
C ALA A 32 8.12 -10.23 19.79
N SER A 33 9.05 -11.19 19.67
CA SER A 33 9.23 -12.10 20.81
C SER A 33 9.83 -11.32 21.98
N THR A 34 9.22 -11.41 23.17
CA THR A 34 9.63 -10.74 24.43
C THR A 34 10.98 -11.20 24.98
N LYS A 35 11.80 -11.85 24.15
CA LYS A 35 13.09 -12.46 24.50
C LYS A 35 14.27 -11.87 23.74
N CYS A 36 14.05 -10.87 22.89
CA CYS A 36 15.11 -10.22 22.12
C CYS A 36 15.30 -8.77 22.52
N PRO A 37 16.54 -8.25 22.51
CA PRO A 37 16.77 -6.85 22.76
C PRO A 37 15.90 -5.97 21.87
N GLN A 38 15.31 -4.92 22.42
CA GLN A 38 14.44 -3.98 21.69
C GLN A 38 14.88 -2.55 21.97
N LEU A 39 14.74 -1.67 20.98
CA LEU A 39 14.89 -0.23 21.17
C LEU A 39 13.51 0.39 21.38
N LEU A 40 13.26 0.85 22.59
CA LEU A 40 12.03 1.54 22.96
C LEU A 40 12.29 3.04 23.05
N TYR A 41 11.29 3.87 22.76
CA TYR A 41 11.27 5.26 23.23
C TYR A 41 10.25 5.43 24.36
N HIS A 42 10.20 6.62 24.91
CA HIS A 42 9.23 7.01 25.90
C HIS A 42 9.04 8.51 25.78
N ARG A 43 7.80 8.97 25.70
CA ARG A 43 7.50 10.40 25.73
C ARG A 43 7.57 10.89 27.17
N VAL A 44 8.44 11.84 27.46
CA VAL A 44 8.77 12.24 28.84
C VAL A 44 7.60 12.87 29.60
N ASP A 45 6.57 13.35 28.89
CA ASP A 45 5.36 13.95 29.45
C ASP A 45 4.19 12.98 29.62
N THR A 46 4.34 11.70 29.25
CA THR A 46 3.39 10.63 29.54
C THR A 46 4.02 9.63 30.50
N ASP A 47 3.24 8.93 31.33
CA ASP A 47 3.76 7.83 32.16
C ASP A 47 3.94 6.51 31.36
N GLU A 48 3.82 6.55 30.02
CA GLU A 48 3.70 5.36 29.15
C GLU A 48 4.87 5.23 28.14
N TYR A 49 5.70 4.19 28.31
CA TYR A 49 6.75 3.82 27.35
C TYR A 49 6.16 3.41 25.99
N THR A 50 6.73 3.94 24.90
CA THR A 50 6.29 3.74 23.51
C THR A 50 7.45 3.16 22.68
N GLY A 51 7.40 1.94 22.16
CA GLY A 51 8.54 1.31 21.47
C GLY A 51 9.03 2.07 20.22
N ALA A 52 10.34 2.25 20.00
CA ALA A 52 10.91 3.08 18.91
C ALA A 52 11.24 2.31 17.66
N GLY A 53 11.44 1.02 17.83
CA GLY A 53 11.90 0.16 16.77
C GLY A 53 11.97 -1.26 17.24
N VAL A 54 11.88 -2.15 16.26
CA VAL A 54 11.98 -3.58 16.48
C VAL A 54 13.32 -4.03 15.93
N THR A 55 14.03 -4.84 16.70
CA THR A 55 15.26 -5.50 16.24
C THR A 55 14.94 -6.38 15.04
N VAL A 56 15.51 -6.06 13.88
CA VAL A 56 15.21 -6.73 12.61
C VAL A 56 15.93 -8.08 12.50
N THR A 57 17.04 -8.27 13.22
CA THR A 57 17.73 -9.56 13.27
C THR A 57 18.64 -9.59 14.49
N ALA A 58 18.59 -10.63 15.31
CA ALA A 58 19.58 -10.87 16.35
C ALA A 58 20.06 -12.32 16.23
N VAL A 59 21.28 -12.54 15.73
CA VAL A 59 21.86 -13.89 15.63
C VAL A 59 23.30 -13.90 16.15
N GLY A 60 23.51 -14.53 17.30
CA GLY A 60 24.84 -14.93 17.80
C GLY A 60 25.82 -13.78 18.12
N ASN A 61 27.11 -14.12 18.24
CA ASN A 61 28.24 -13.21 18.52
C ASN A 61 28.57 -12.27 17.33
N ASN A 62 27.62 -11.46 16.89
CA ASN A 62 27.75 -10.54 15.77
C ASN A 62 27.15 -9.17 16.07
N TRP A 63 27.50 -8.19 15.23
CA TRP A 63 26.78 -6.92 15.15
C TRP A 63 25.43 -7.11 14.48
N ASN A 64 24.39 -6.55 15.08
CA ASN A 64 23.00 -6.68 14.67
C ASN A 64 22.40 -5.28 14.49
N LEU A 65 21.63 -5.07 13.43
CA LEU A 65 20.94 -3.81 13.20
C LEU A 65 19.60 -3.79 13.95
N ILE A 66 19.40 -2.77 14.78
CA ILE A 66 18.08 -2.37 15.27
C ILE A 66 17.63 -1.16 14.45
N SER A 67 16.43 -1.24 13.89
CA SER A 67 15.86 -0.20 13.02
C SER A 67 14.40 0.03 13.38
N GLY A 68 13.91 1.26 13.27
CA GLY A 68 12.49 1.52 13.47
C GLY A 68 12.11 2.97 13.38
N THR A 69 10.86 3.26 13.70
CA THR A 69 10.30 4.61 13.61
C THR A 69 9.87 5.13 14.97
N ILE A 70 10.36 6.31 15.31
CA ILE A 70 9.90 7.13 16.42
C ILE A 70 8.86 8.10 15.87
N TRP A 71 7.65 8.07 16.43
CA TRP A 71 6.60 9.02 16.07
C TRP A 71 5.91 9.54 17.34
N THR A 72 6.06 10.83 17.62
CA THR A 72 5.36 11.47 18.74
C THR A 72 4.01 11.98 18.25
N ALA A 73 2.98 11.17 18.40
CA ALA A 73 1.60 11.58 18.10
C ALA A 73 1.15 12.68 19.10
N GLY A 74 1.35 13.94 18.78
CA GLY A 74 0.98 15.06 19.66
C GLY A 74 2.11 16.08 19.85
N ASP A 75 1.87 17.07 20.71
CA ASP A 75 2.77 18.21 20.91
C ASP A 75 4.07 17.89 21.68
N THR A 76 4.24 16.63 22.12
CA THR A 76 5.46 16.21 22.82
C THR A 76 6.62 16.16 21.86
N ASN A 77 7.68 16.88 22.25
CA ASN A 77 8.93 16.91 21.53
C ASN A 77 10.05 16.14 22.24
N THR A 78 9.87 15.66 23.47
CA THR A 78 10.96 15.02 24.22
C THR A 78 10.73 13.53 24.35
N VAL A 79 11.69 12.74 23.87
CA VAL A 79 11.67 11.27 23.95
C VAL A 79 12.92 10.71 24.62
N GLU A 80 12.76 9.68 25.43
CA GLU A 80 13.84 8.91 26.05
C GLU A 80 13.99 7.55 25.36
N LEU A 81 15.18 7.27 24.84
CA LEU A 81 15.50 5.98 24.27
C LEU A 81 15.95 5.00 25.34
N ARG A 82 15.48 3.76 25.23
CA ARG A 82 15.83 2.66 26.12
C ARG A 82 16.04 1.36 25.35
N LEU A 83 17.16 0.69 25.59
CA LEU A 83 17.33 -0.70 25.23
C LEU A 83 16.73 -1.62 26.31
N GLN A 84 15.77 -2.46 25.94
CA GLN A 84 15.10 -3.44 26.80
C GLN A 84 15.44 -4.88 26.38
N ASP A 85 15.16 -5.86 27.24
CA ASP A 85 15.29 -7.31 27.02
C ASP A 85 16.73 -7.76 26.69
N ILE A 86 17.71 -7.04 27.25
CA ILE A 86 19.13 -7.44 27.25
C ILE A 86 19.31 -8.60 28.25
N PRO A 87 19.92 -9.74 27.84
CA PRO A 87 20.19 -10.84 28.75
C PRO A 87 21.00 -10.41 29.99
N LEU A 88 20.64 -10.94 31.16
CA LEU A 88 21.30 -10.59 32.41
C LEU A 88 22.79 -10.94 32.35
N GLY A 89 23.66 -9.95 32.58
CA GLY A 89 25.12 -10.13 32.55
C GLY A 89 25.74 -10.10 31.15
N ALA A 90 24.96 -9.85 30.09
CA ALA A 90 25.51 -9.63 28.76
C ALA A 90 26.28 -8.31 28.67
N GLU A 91 27.46 -8.35 28.06
CA GLU A 91 28.17 -7.16 27.63
C GLU A 91 27.59 -6.70 26.28
N VAL A 92 27.15 -5.45 26.20
CA VAL A 92 26.49 -4.89 25.02
C VAL A 92 27.29 -3.71 24.51
N TRP A 93 27.61 -3.73 23.22
CA TRP A 93 28.24 -2.62 22.52
C TRP A 93 27.22 -2.03 21.56
N VAL A 94 27.19 -0.70 21.47
CA VAL A 94 26.36 0.05 20.53
C VAL A 94 27.26 0.93 19.69
N ASP A 95 27.03 0.92 18.38
CA ASP A 95 27.75 1.76 17.42
C ASP A 95 26.80 2.28 16.34
N ASP A 96 27.25 3.29 15.58
CA ASP A 96 26.56 3.85 14.41
C ASP A 96 25.08 4.20 14.68
N VAL A 97 24.82 4.91 15.79
CA VAL A 97 23.48 5.43 16.10
C VAL A 97 23.13 6.55 15.11
N ILE A 98 22.16 6.30 14.24
CA ILE A 98 21.66 7.23 13.25
C ILE A 98 20.20 7.54 13.57
N LEU A 99 19.90 8.83 13.68
CA LEU A 99 18.54 9.34 13.77
C LEU A 99 18.34 10.32 12.63
N SER A 100 17.33 10.07 11.80
CA SER A 100 16.99 10.92 10.66
C SER A 100 15.48 11.05 10.53
N ARG A 101 14.97 12.07 9.84
CA ARG A 101 13.56 12.07 9.44
C ARG A 101 13.29 10.90 8.51
N CYS A 102 12.09 10.33 8.56
CA CYS A 102 11.71 9.27 7.64
C CYS A 102 11.87 9.73 6.19
N GLY A 103 12.59 8.94 5.38
CA GLY A 103 12.82 9.23 3.97
C GLY A 103 14.20 9.80 3.64
N MET A 104 15.00 10.18 4.64
CA MET A 104 16.38 10.66 4.42
C MET A 104 17.37 9.58 3.97
N GLU A 105 17.07 8.30 4.21
CA GLU A 105 17.98 7.23 3.80
C GLU A 105 17.99 7.10 2.27
N ASP A 106 19.18 6.98 1.68
CA ASP A 106 19.32 6.69 0.26
C ASP A 106 19.01 5.22 -0.04
N PHE A 107 17.72 4.89 0.02
CA PHE A 107 17.18 3.56 -0.29
C PHE A 107 16.91 3.37 -1.80
N ARG A 108 17.08 4.42 -2.62
CA ARG A 108 16.68 4.40 -4.03
C ARG A 108 17.39 3.29 -4.83
N PRO A 109 18.72 3.13 -4.79
CA PRO A 109 19.40 2.10 -5.60
C PRO A 109 19.03 0.67 -5.18
N VAL A 110 18.81 0.44 -3.88
CA VAL A 110 18.42 -0.87 -3.35
C VAL A 110 16.97 -1.18 -3.75
N SER A 111 16.07 -0.21 -3.59
CA SER A 111 14.67 -0.34 -3.99
C SER A 111 14.53 -0.61 -5.48
N GLN A 112 15.27 0.11 -6.33
CA GLN A 112 15.18 -0.04 -7.78
C GLN A 112 15.59 -1.45 -8.23
N ARG A 113 16.71 -1.99 -7.71
CA ARG A 113 17.12 -3.37 -8.03
C ARG A 113 16.04 -4.38 -7.65
N ARG A 114 15.46 -4.25 -6.46
CA ARG A 114 14.37 -5.13 -6.01
C ARG A 114 13.11 -4.98 -6.86
N VAL A 115 12.75 -3.76 -7.25
CA VAL A 115 11.61 -3.50 -8.14
C VAL A 115 11.83 -4.20 -9.49
N ASP A 116 13.02 -4.11 -10.06
CA ASP A 116 13.36 -4.81 -11.29
C ASP A 116 13.21 -6.34 -11.13
N GLU A 117 13.60 -6.88 -9.99
CA GLU A 117 13.49 -8.32 -9.69
C GLU A 117 12.04 -8.80 -9.45
N VAL A 118 11.23 -8.04 -8.68
CA VAL A 118 9.93 -8.53 -8.17
C VAL A 118 8.72 -7.94 -8.87
N ARG A 119 8.89 -6.85 -9.64
CA ARG A 119 7.80 -6.14 -10.33
C ARG A 119 7.88 -6.17 -11.84
N LYS A 120 9.00 -6.58 -12.43
CA LYS A 120 9.10 -6.73 -13.88
C LYS A 120 9.06 -8.19 -14.28
N ARG A 121 8.70 -8.39 -15.55
CA ARG A 121 8.78 -9.67 -16.25
C ARG A 121 9.63 -9.49 -17.49
N THR A 122 10.44 -10.49 -17.79
CA THR A 122 11.13 -10.55 -19.08
C THR A 122 10.13 -11.07 -20.12
N VAL A 123 9.77 -10.21 -21.07
CA VAL A 123 8.74 -10.47 -22.07
C VAL A 123 9.38 -10.84 -23.39
N GLN A 124 9.04 -12.03 -23.90
CA GLN A 124 9.20 -12.39 -25.30
C GLN A 124 7.88 -12.06 -26.02
N LEU A 125 7.83 -10.92 -26.70
CA LEU A 125 6.64 -10.49 -27.44
C LEU A 125 6.71 -11.02 -28.88
N GLN A 126 5.71 -11.81 -29.26
CA GLN A 126 5.53 -12.28 -30.63
C GLN A 126 4.69 -11.29 -31.43
N LEU A 127 5.22 -10.86 -32.58
CA LEU A 127 4.58 -9.87 -33.45
C LEU A 127 3.87 -10.51 -34.65
N GLY A 128 4.00 -11.84 -34.83
CA GLY A 128 3.37 -12.57 -35.92
C GLY A 128 3.83 -12.08 -37.30
N ASP A 129 2.88 -11.84 -38.20
CA ASP A 129 3.14 -11.35 -39.57
C ASP A 129 3.60 -9.87 -39.62
N TYR A 130 3.53 -9.16 -38.49
CA TYR A 130 4.00 -7.79 -38.33
C TYR A 130 5.47 -7.75 -37.87
N GLY A 131 6.08 -8.93 -37.66
CA GLY A 131 7.51 -9.15 -37.47
C GLY A 131 8.36 -8.69 -38.67
N GLY A 132 9.52 -8.08 -38.40
CA GLY A 132 10.48 -7.62 -39.41
C GLY A 132 11.80 -8.39 -39.41
N GLY A 133 12.74 -7.98 -40.27
CA GLY A 133 14.13 -8.44 -40.21
C GLY A 133 14.90 -7.76 -39.05
N PRO A 134 16.18 -8.11 -38.84
CA PRO A 134 16.98 -7.59 -37.73
C PRO A 134 17.19 -6.06 -37.73
N ASP A 135 16.96 -5.39 -38.87
CA ASP A 135 17.07 -3.93 -39.00
C ASP A 135 15.75 -3.19 -38.69
N CYS A 136 14.66 -3.91 -38.38
CA CYS A 136 13.41 -3.30 -37.97
C CYS A 136 13.46 -2.90 -36.48
N THR A 137 12.64 -1.93 -36.10
CA THR A 137 12.46 -1.52 -34.70
C THR A 137 10.98 -1.36 -34.34
N ALA A 138 10.69 -1.54 -33.05
CA ALA A 138 9.35 -1.43 -32.51
C ALA A 138 9.33 -0.47 -31.32
N ASP A 139 8.27 0.33 -31.24
CA ASP A 139 8.00 1.22 -30.12
C ASP A 139 6.93 0.60 -29.22
N ILE A 140 7.23 0.45 -27.94
CA ILE A 140 6.37 -0.20 -26.96
C ILE A 140 5.96 0.84 -25.94
N THR A 141 4.65 0.99 -25.72
CA THR A 141 4.11 1.96 -24.77
C THR A 141 3.14 1.29 -23.82
N MET A 142 3.37 1.41 -22.51
CA MET A 142 2.39 1.00 -21.51
C MET A 142 1.20 1.96 -21.50
N LYS A 143 -0.02 1.42 -21.48
CA LYS A 143 -1.27 2.20 -21.48
C LYS A 143 -1.98 2.21 -20.13
N LYS A 144 -1.95 1.08 -19.40
CA LYS A 144 -2.51 0.97 -18.04
C LYS A 144 -1.63 0.06 -17.22
N HIS A 145 -1.24 0.52 -16.04
CA HIS A 145 -0.51 -0.29 -15.07
C HIS A 145 -1.48 -1.32 -14.44
N GLU A 146 -1.03 -2.57 -14.25
CA GLU A 146 -1.87 -3.63 -13.65
C GLU A 146 -1.74 -3.68 -12.12
N TYR A 147 -0.57 -3.27 -11.57
CA TYR A 147 -0.39 -3.17 -10.12
C TYR A 147 -1.44 -2.25 -9.47
N PRO A 148 -2.11 -2.69 -8.39
CA PRO A 148 -3.09 -1.88 -7.70
C PRO A 148 -2.48 -0.63 -7.04
N PHE A 149 -2.80 0.54 -7.58
CA PHE A 149 -2.43 1.83 -7.04
C PHE A 149 -3.64 2.77 -7.06
N GLY A 150 -4.06 3.27 -5.90
CA GLY A 150 -5.32 3.99 -5.79
C GLY A 150 -5.33 5.08 -4.73
N GLY A 151 -6.48 5.75 -4.61
CA GLY A 151 -6.70 6.81 -3.64
C GLY A 151 -8.06 6.69 -2.94
N ALA A 152 -8.16 7.31 -1.77
CA ALA A 152 -9.44 7.55 -1.11
C ALA A 152 -10.26 8.57 -1.91
N MET A 153 -11.52 8.25 -2.19
CA MET A 153 -12.45 9.13 -2.90
C MET A 153 -13.51 9.63 -1.92
N TRP A 154 -13.52 10.94 -1.68
CA TRP A 154 -14.60 11.61 -0.95
C TRP A 154 -15.77 11.95 -1.87
N ASP A 155 -16.95 12.14 -1.29
CA ASP A 155 -18.20 12.25 -2.04
C ASP A 155 -18.21 13.45 -3.02
N LYS A 156 -17.61 14.58 -2.64
CA LYS A 156 -17.50 15.75 -3.53
C LYS A 156 -16.56 15.47 -4.72
N CYS A 157 -15.43 14.78 -4.51
CA CYS A 157 -14.54 14.38 -5.61
C CYS A 157 -15.27 13.56 -6.66
N ALA A 158 -16.16 12.67 -6.24
CA ALA A 158 -16.90 11.77 -7.13
C ALA A 158 -17.80 12.50 -8.15
N THR A 159 -18.05 13.80 -7.96
CA THR A 159 -18.83 14.64 -8.89
C THR A 159 -18.02 15.79 -9.49
N GLU A 160 -16.79 16.01 -9.03
CA GLU A 160 -15.93 17.13 -9.43
C GLU A 160 -15.09 16.77 -10.66
N PRO A 161 -15.26 17.46 -11.82
CA PRO A 161 -14.59 17.08 -13.06
C PRO A 161 -13.06 17.02 -12.98
N GLU A 162 -12.43 18.00 -12.32
CA GLU A 162 -10.97 18.02 -12.17
C GLU A 162 -10.48 16.91 -11.24
N CYS A 163 -11.22 16.60 -10.17
CA CYS A 163 -10.91 15.48 -9.29
C CYS A 163 -11.00 14.13 -10.03
N LEU A 164 -12.08 13.90 -10.80
CA LEU A 164 -12.25 12.70 -11.60
C LEU A 164 -11.17 12.56 -12.69
N LYS A 165 -10.75 13.68 -13.28
CA LYS A 165 -9.65 13.72 -14.26
C LYS A 165 -8.32 13.35 -13.61
N PHE A 166 -8.03 13.87 -12.41
CA PHE A 166 -6.87 13.48 -11.62
C PHE A 166 -6.91 11.98 -11.31
N PHE A 167 -8.03 11.48 -10.78
CA PHE A 167 -8.21 10.07 -10.46
C PHE A 167 -7.95 9.16 -11.66
N LYS A 168 -8.54 9.49 -12.82
CA LYS A 168 -8.35 8.72 -14.04
C LYS A 168 -6.90 8.71 -14.53
N LYS A 169 -6.16 9.81 -14.33
CA LYS A 169 -4.76 9.91 -14.77
C LYS A 169 -3.82 9.09 -13.87
N HIS A 170 -4.05 9.09 -12.56
CA HIS A 170 -3.06 8.60 -11.59
C HIS A 170 -3.42 7.28 -10.89
N PHE A 171 -4.69 6.88 -10.90
CA PHE A 171 -5.16 5.73 -10.12
C PHE A 171 -5.88 4.70 -10.99
N ASN A 172 -5.71 3.42 -10.65
CA ASN A 172 -6.50 2.31 -11.19
C ASN A 172 -7.39 1.64 -10.12
N TYR A 173 -7.24 2.03 -8.86
CA TYR A 173 -8.08 1.63 -7.73
C TYR A 173 -8.64 2.84 -6.98
N ALA A 174 -9.75 2.63 -6.27
CA ALA A 174 -10.33 3.58 -5.34
C ALA A 174 -10.81 2.87 -4.06
N THR A 175 -11.00 3.65 -3.01
CA THR A 175 -11.78 3.28 -1.82
C THR A 175 -12.67 4.46 -1.46
N ALA A 176 -13.90 4.22 -1.01
CA ALA A 176 -14.72 5.32 -0.49
C ALA A 176 -14.12 5.78 0.85
N GLU A 177 -13.91 7.10 1.01
CA GLU A 177 -13.29 7.62 2.23
C GLU A 177 -14.20 7.45 3.46
N GLN A 178 -15.51 7.69 3.28
CA GLN A 178 -16.49 7.68 4.37
C GLN A 178 -17.78 6.94 4.00
N SER A 179 -18.34 7.19 2.81
CA SER A 179 -19.73 6.87 2.49
C SER A 179 -20.11 5.38 2.51
N MET A 180 -19.14 4.46 2.48
CA MET A 180 -19.38 3.02 2.63
C MET A 180 -19.33 2.52 4.09
N LYS A 181 -18.83 3.31 5.04
CA LYS A 181 -18.76 2.95 6.47
C LYS A 181 -20.16 2.81 7.06
N TRP A 182 -20.33 1.97 8.07
CA TRP A 182 -21.67 1.67 8.59
C TRP A 182 -22.36 2.91 9.16
N LYS A 183 -21.70 3.63 10.05
CA LYS A 183 -22.20 4.87 10.64
C LYS A 183 -22.62 5.92 9.61
N GLU A 184 -21.92 6.00 8.48
CA GLU A 184 -22.18 6.97 7.42
C GLU A 184 -23.28 6.52 6.45
N SER A 185 -23.32 5.22 6.12
CA SER A 185 -24.30 4.67 5.18
C SER A 185 -25.67 4.39 5.80
N GLU A 186 -25.71 4.16 7.12
CA GLU A 186 -26.94 3.87 7.89
C GLU A 186 -26.83 4.42 9.34
N PRO A 187 -26.86 5.75 9.53
CA PRO A 187 -26.69 6.37 10.84
C PRO A 187 -27.80 5.98 11.84
N GLU A 188 -29.02 5.76 11.37
CA GLU A 188 -30.16 5.24 12.14
C GLU A 188 -30.71 3.98 11.47
N LEU A 189 -31.25 3.04 12.25
CA LEU A 189 -31.73 1.75 11.73
C LEU A 189 -32.74 1.94 10.59
N GLY A 190 -32.38 1.48 9.38
CA GLY A 190 -33.19 1.58 8.18
C GLY A 190 -33.19 2.95 7.49
N VAL A 191 -32.44 3.94 8.00
CA VAL A 191 -32.29 5.27 7.39
C VAL A 191 -30.97 5.31 6.63
N TYR A 192 -31.04 5.20 5.30
CA TYR A 192 -29.86 5.16 4.44
C TYR A 192 -29.56 6.54 3.84
N THR A 193 -28.29 6.93 3.83
CA THR A 193 -27.83 8.22 3.29
C THR A 193 -27.64 8.21 1.78
N HIS A 194 -27.35 7.03 1.19
CA HIS A 194 -27.11 6.83 -0.24
C HIS A 194 -25.96 7.66 -0.84
N THR A 195 -25.11 8.26 -0.01
CA THR A 195 -23.98 9.10 -0.46
C THR A 195 -22.92 8.30 -1.22
N ASP A 196 -22.82 7.00 -0.93
CA ASP A 196 -21.94 6.05 -1.60
C ASP A 196 -22.24 5.87 -3.09
N GLU A 197 -23.47 6.16 -3.54
CA GLU A 197 -23.86 6.04 -4.95
C GLU A 197 -23.05 6.96 -5.87
N LEU A 198 -22.58 8.11 -5.35
CA LEU A 198 -21.70 9.01 -6.10
C LEU A 198 -20.35 8.35 -6.39
N VAL A 199 -19.74 7.75 -5.36
CA VAL A 199 -18.45 7.05 -5.50
C VAL A 199 -18.61 5.83 -6.41
N LEU A 200 -19.67 5.04 -6.25
CA LEU A 200 -19.94 3.89 -7.11
C LEU A 200 -20.07 4.30 -8.60
N ALA A 201 -20.81 5.38 -8.88
CA ALA A 201 -20.97 5.89 -10.24
C ALA A 201 -19.64 6.44 -10.81
N ALA A 202 -18.83 7.11 -10.00
CA ALA A 202 -17.52 7.61 -10.41
C ALA A 202 -16.56 6.46 -10.75
N VAL A 203 -16.49 5.43 -9.91
CA VAL A 203 -15.65 4.24 -10.12
C VAL A 203 -16.01 3.53 -11.42
N ASP A 204 -17.31 3.30 -11.66
CA ASP A 204 -17.79 2.66 -12.89
C ASP A 204 -17.44 3.51 -14.13
N LYS A 205 -17.73 4.82 -14.09
CA LYS A 205 -17.42 5.76 -15.17
C LYS A 205 -15.93 5.80 -15.52
N LEU A 206 -15.06 5.64 -14.53
CA LEU A 206 -13.61 5.72 -14.68
C LEU A 206 -12.94 4.35 -14.93
N ASP A 207 -13.69 3.24 -14.97
CA ASP A 207 -13.15 1.87 -15.04
C ASP A 207 -12.08 1.60 -13.95
N LEU A 208 -12.41 2.03 -12.73
CA LEU A 208 -11.61 1.80 -11.53
C LEU A 208 -12.05 0.51 -10.83
N LYS A 209 -11.14 -0.07 -10.05
CA LYS A 209 -11.47 -1.13 -9.11
C LYS A 209 -11.74 -0.54 -7.72
N LEU A 210 -12.74 -1.05 -7.01
CA LEU A 210 -13.13 -0.53 -5.70
C LEU A 210 -12.74 -1.52 -4.59
N ARG A 211 -12.02 -1.02 -3.59
CA ARG A 211 -11.88 -1.67 -2.27
C ARG A 211 -13.06 -1.26 -1.40
N GLY A 212 -13.71 -2.23 -0.78
CA GLY A 212 -14.78 -1.98 0.19
C GLY A 212 -14.22 -1.66 1.57
N HIS A 213 -14.55 -0.48 2.08
CA HIS A 213 -14.11 -0.01 3.39
C HIS A 213 -15.30 0.66 4.11
N THR A 214 -15.88 0.10 5.17
CA THR A 214 -15.67 -1.23 5.76
C THR A 214 -17.03 -1.81 6.19
N VAL A 215 -17.13 -3.13 6.38
CA VAL A 215 -18.37 -3.75 6.87
C VAL A 215 -18.62 -3.37 8.33
N PHE A 216 -17.62 -3.57 9.19
CA PHE A 216 -17.60 -3.24 10.63
C PHE A 216 -16.34 -2.47 11.01
N TRP A 217 -16.41 -1.79 12.16
CA TRP A 217 -15.30 -1.07 12.76
C TRP A 217 -15.39 -1.17 14.28
N GLU A 218 -14.33 -1.62 14.93
CA GLU A 218 -14.33 -1.94 16.37
C GLU A 218 -14.12 -0.75 17.30
N VAL A 219 -13.71 0.42 16.80
CA VAL A 219 -13.50 1.61 17.63
C VAL A 219 -14.85 2.26 17.95
N PRO A 220 -15.23 2.43 19.24
CA PRO A 220 -16.58 2.88 19.61
C PRO A 220 -17.03 4.20 18.96
N LEU A 221 -16.11 5.14 18.73
CA LEU A 221 -16.42 6.43 18.08
C LEU A 221 -16.90 6.28 16.64
N GLN A 222 -16.63 5.13 16.03
CA GLN A 222 -16.94 4.81 14.63
C GLN A 222 -18.21 3.98 14.50
N VAL A 223 -18.83 3.61 15.61
CA VAL A 223 -20.08 2.88 15.65
C VAL A 223 -21.22 3.86 15.99
N GLN A 224 -22.34 3.72 15.29
CA GLN A 224 -23.58 4.43 15.57
C GLN A 224 -24.28 3.87 16.82
N ASP A 225 -25.24 4.61 17.39
CA ASP A 225 -25.91 4.27 18.67
C ASP A 225 -26.86 3.04 18.60
N TRP A 226 -26.81 2.27 17.51
CA TRP A 226 -27.60 1.05 17.30
C TRP A 226 -26.78 0.02 16.51
N TRP A 227 -27.07 -1.27 16.69
CA TRP A 227 -26.36 -2.34 16.00
C TRP A 227 -27.26 -3.52 15.64
N ALA A 228 -27.16 -3.97 14.39
CA ALA A 228 -27.72 -5.24 13.93
C ALA A 228 -26.78 -5.88 12.89
N MET A 229 -25.74 -6.57 13.36
CA MET A 229 -24.63 -7.02 12.50
C MET A 229 -25.07 -7.88 11.31
N TYR A 230 -26.06 -8.77 11.50
CA TYR A 230 -26.57 -9.60 10.40
C TYR A 230 -27.27 -8.76 9.33
N HIS A 231 -28.05 -7.76 9.74
CA HIS A 231 -28.68 -6.80 8.83
C HIS A 231 -27.62 -6.03 8.04
N ARG A 232 -26.57 -5.54 8.73
CA ARG A 232 -25.44 -4.87 8.09
C ARG A 232 -24.75 -5.75 7.05
N ILE A 233 -24.34 -6.97 7.39
CA ILE A 233 -23.70 -7.89 6.43
C ILE A 233 -24.62 -8.11 5.22
N LYS A 234 -25.89 -8.44 5.44
CA LYS A 234 -26.83 -8.69 4.34
C LYS A 234 -26.98 -7.48 3.42
N ARG A 235 -27.09 -6.27 3.99
CA ARG A 235 -27.18 -5.03 3.23
C ARG A 235 -25.90 -4.75 2.45
N TYR A 236 -24.75 -4.87 3.10
CA TYR A 236 -23.44 -4.64 2.53
C TYR A 236 -23.18 -5.59 1.35
N THR A 237 -23.33 -6.89 1.57
CA THR A 237 -23.09 -7.89 0.52
C THR A 237 -24.07 -7.74 -0.65
N ASN A 238 -25.33 -7.39 -0.40
CA ASN A 238 -26.30 -7.17 -1.47
C ASN A 238 -25.99 -5.92 -2.30
N LYS A 239 -25.39 -4.87 -1.71
CA LYS A 239 -25.07 -3.62 -2.42
C LYS A 239 -23.71 -3.67 -3.12
N TYR A 240 -22.70 -4.18 -2.43
CA TYR A 240 -21.30 -4.07 -2.84
C TYR A 240 -20.68 -5.40 -3.26
N GLY A 241 -21.38 -6.52 -3.06
CA GLY A 241 -20.87 -7.87 -3.27
C GLY A 241 -20.25 -8.10 -4.65
N ASP A 242 -20.91 -7.60 -5.70
CA ASP A 242 -20.45 -7.73 -7.08
C ASP A 242 -19.62 -6.53 -7.56
N VAL A 243 -19.49 -5.48 -6.75
CA VAL A 243 -18.84 -4.22 -7.12
C VAL A 243 -17.42 -4.11 -6.59
N THR A 244 -17.19 -4.50 -5.34
CA THR A 244 -15.86 -4.41 -4.73
C THR A 244 -15.02 -5.64 -5.04
N VAL A 245 -13.73 -5.43 -5.29
CA VAL A 245 -12.76 -6.51 -5.59
C VAL A 245 -12.23 -7.20 -4.33
N ASN A 246 -12.27 -6.50 -3.21
CA ASN A 246 -11.90 -6.95 -1.87
C ASN A 246 -12.62 -6.08 -0.83
N ASP A 247 -12.78 -6.61 0.37
CA ASP A 247 -13.52 -5.93 1.45
C ASP A 247 -12.74 -6.02 2.76
N ASP A 248 -12.65 -4.89 3.46
CA ASP A 248 -12.37 -4.86 4.89
C ASP A 248 -13.62 -5.31 5.63
N VAL A 249 -13.50 -6.42 6.35
CA VAL A 249 -14.65 -6.98 7.05
C VAL A 249 -14.80 -6.33 8.41
N ASP A 250 -13.73 -6.30 9.20
CA ASP A 250 -13.77 -5.76 10.55
C ASP A 250 -12.50 -4.95 10.81
N ASN A 251 -12.66 -3.63 10.81
CA ASN A 251 -11.58 -2.68 10.87
C ASN A 251 -11.12 -2.45 12.32
N GLU A 252 -9.80 -2.39 12.53
CA GLU A 252 -9.16 -1.98 13.80
C GLU A 252 -9.40 -2.92 14.99
N MET A 253 -9.46 -4.22 14.73
CA MET A 253 -9.61 -5.26 15.77
C MET A 253 -8.43 -5.36 16.76
N LEU A 254 -7.26 -4.78 16.46
CA LEU A 254 -6.16 -4.67 17.43
C LEU A 254 -6.35 -3.49 18.40
N HIS A 255 -7.20 -2.53 18.07
CA HIS A 255 -7.42 -1.30 18.85
C HIS A 255 -8.77 -1.26 19.57
N GLY A 256 -9.76 -2.01 19.07
CA GLY A 256 -11.09 -2.07 19.66
C GLY A 256 -11.62 -3.50 19.74
N SER A 257 -12.63 -3.68 20.59
CA SER A 257 -13.41 -4.92 20.62
C SER A 257 -14.90 -4.67 20.91
N PHE A 258 -15.41 -3.55 20.40
CA PHE A 258 -16.78 -3.07 20.63
C PHE A 258 -17.83 -4.17 20.45
N PHE A 259 -17.86 -4.86 19.31
CA PHE A 259 -18.92 -5.85 19.04
C PHE A 259 -18.82 -7.08 19.95
N LYS A 260 -17.59 -7.45 20.34
CA LYS A 260 -17.32 -8.54 21.27
C LYS A 260 -17.76 -8.18 22.69
N GLU A 261 -17.42 -6.99 23.17
CA GLU A 261 -17.77 -6.50 24.51
C GLU A 261 -19.26 -6.27 24.69
N LEU A 262 -19.94 -5.86 23.63
CA LEU A 262 -21.38 -5.66 23.59
C LEU A 262 -22.17 -6.95 23.86
N GLY A 263 -21.53 -8.12 23.68
CA GLY A 263 -22.13 -9.42 23.96
C GLY A 263 -23.35 -9.71 23.09
N VAL A 264 -23.37 -9.18 21.84
CA VAL A 264 -24.53 -9.25 20.93
C VAL A 264 -25.04 -10.67 20.69
N ALA A 265 -24.20 -11.68 20.91
CA ALA A 265 -24.58 -13.07 20.96
C ALA A 265 -23.73 -13.83 21.99
N PRO A 266 -24.32 -14.29 23.12
CA PRO A 266 -23.59 -15.09 24.11
C PRO A 266 -23.02 -16.36 23.48
N ASN A 267 -21.75 -16.65 23.77
CA ASN A 267 -21.00 -17.81 23.25
C ASN A 267 -20.76 -17.82 21.73
N VAL A 268 -20.97 -16.70 21.04
CA VAL A 268 -20.58 -16.53 19.64
C VAL A 268 -19.38 -15.61 19.59
N ASP A 269 -18.32 -16.07 18.95
CA ASP A 269 -17.24 -15.18 18.50
C ASP A 269 -17.77 -14.42 17.28
N VAL A 270 -18.20 -13.18 17.51
CA VAL A 270 -18.87 -12.33 16.53
C VAL A 270 -17.95 -11.91 15.39
N GLN A 271 -16.66 -11.73 15.67
CA GLN A 271 -15.65 -11.44 14.65
C GLN A 271 -15.49 -12.66 13.73
N THR A 272 -15.30 -13.85 14.30
CA THR A 272 -15.17 -15.08 13.50
C THR A 272 -16.44 -15.36 12.69
N TRP A 273 -17.61 -15.10 13.28
CA TRP A 273 -18.88 -15.22 12.59
C TRP A 273 -18.98 -14.24 11.42
N ALA A 274 -18.56 -12.99 11.57
CA ALA A 274 -18.60 -11.98 10.51
C ALA A 274 -17.79 -12.41 9.27
N TYR A 275 -16.55 -12.87 9.47
CA TYR A 275 -15.69 -13.37 8.38
C TYR A 275 -16.28 -14.59 7.68
N LYS A 276 -16.85 -15.55 8.44
CA LYS A 276 -17.53 -16.73 7.87
C LYS A 276 -18.76 -16.36 7.05
N MET A 277 -19.57 -15.43 7.56
CA MET A 277 -20.77 -14.96 6.87
C MET A 277 -20.43 -14.19 5.60
N MET A 278 -19.42 -13.32 5.63
CA MET A 278 -18.92 -12.65 4.43
C MET A 278 -18.42 -13.66 3.40
N ALA A 279 -17.58 -14.62 3.80
CA ALA A 279 -17.05 -15.64 2.90
C ALA A 279 -18.15 -16.52 2.28
N TYR A 280 -19.22 -16.78 3.03
CA TYR A 280 -20.39 -17.51 2.54
C TYR A 280 -21.21 -16.71 1.52
N LEU A 281 -21.41 -15.41 1.75
CA LEU A 281 -22.28 -14.57 0.94
C LEU A 281 -21.60 -14.00 -0.32
N VAL A 282 -20.28 -13.79 -0.28
CA VAL A 282 -19.48 -13.29 -1.42
C VAL A 282 -18.32 -14.25 -1.71
N PRO A 283 -18.61 -15.50 -2.15
CA PRO A 283 -17.59 -16.52 -2.34
C PRO A 283 -16.55 -16.09 -3.38
N GLY A 284 -15.27 -16.33 -3.08
CA GLY A 284 -14.14 -16.00 -3.95
C GLY A 284 -13.61 -14.57 -3.81
N LYS A 285 -14.31 -13.69 -3.07
CA LYS A 285 -13.79 -12.36 -2.75
C LYS A 285 -12.65 -12.45 -1.72
N THR A 286 -11.62 -11.62 -1.89
CA THR A 286 -10.56 -11.51 -0.87
C THR A 286 -11.07 -10.67 0.29
N LEU A 287 -11.15 -11.26 1.47
CA LEU A 287 -11.48 -10.56 2.72
C LEU A 287 -10.20 -10.13 3.44
N PHE A 288 -10.19 -8.91 3.96
CA PHE A 288 -9.05 -8.29 4.62
C PHE A 288 -9.29 -8.09 6.12
N LEU A 289 -8.26 -8.39 6.91
CA LEU A 289 -8.01 -7.69 8.17
C LEU A 289 -7.43 -6.32 7.82
N ASN A 290 -7.85 -5.23 8.44
CA ASN A 290 -7.30 -3.89 8.18
C ASN A 290 -7.10 -3.15 9.51
N ASP A 291 -5.90 -2.62 9.73
CA ASP A 291 -5.53 -2.02 11.01
C ASP A 291 -4.35 -1.05 10.86
N TYR A 292 -4.09 -0.22 11.87
CA TYR A 292 -2.99 0.77 11.86
C TYR A 292 -1.89 0.46 12.87
N CYS A 293 -0.76 1.16 12.77
CA CYS A 293 0.37 1.00 13.69
C CYS A 293 0.98 -0.40 13.79
N MET A 294 0.91 -1.24 12.74
CA MET A 294 1.70 -2.47 12.75
C MET A 294 3.16 -2.23 12.35
N LEU A 295 3.41 -1.21 11.53
CA LEU A 295 4.76 -0.83 11.06
C LEU A 295 5.44 0.18 12.00
N VAL A 296 4.66 0.99 12.69
CA VAL A 296 5.11 1.97 13.70
C VAL A 296 4.52 1.58 15.04
N TYR A 297 5.17 1.87 16.16
CA TYR A 297 4.64 1.43 17.45
C TYR A 297 3.46 2.29 17.91
N CYS A 298 2.35 1.64 18.30
CA CYS A 298 1.26 2.27 19.06
C CYS A 298 0.86 1.50 20.33
N GLY A 299 1.59 0.43 20.66
CA GLY A 299 1.39 -0.34 21.89
C GLY A 299 2.11 -1.69 21.79
N PRO A 300 2.34 -2.35 22.94
CA PRO A 300 3.05 -3.63 22.97
C PRO A 300 2.29 -4.75 22.22
N ASP A 301 0.97 -4.63 22.12
CA ASP A 301 0.09 -5.61 21.47
C ASP A 301 -0.24 -5.27 20.00
N ILE A 302 0.23 -4.13 19.48
CA ILE A 302 -0.06 -3.66 18.11
C ILE A 302 1.23 -3.76 17.30
N THR A 303 1.43 -4.91 16.66
CA THR A 303 2.65 -5.25 15.91
C THR A 303 2.32 -6.03 14.64
N LEU A 304 3.29 -6.13 13.72
CA LEU A 304 3.19 -7.06 12.59
C LEU A 304 2.90 -8.50 13.04
N SER A 305 3.53 -8.97 14.12
CA SER A 305 3.28 -10.31 14.66
C SER A 305 1.87 -10.48 15.21
N SER A 306 1.30 -9.43 15.81
CA SER A 306 -0.08 -9.44 16.31
C SER A 306 -1.08 -9.63 15.17
N ILE A 307 -0.94 -8.88 14.06
CA ILE A 307 -1.84 -9.05 12.91
C ILE A 307 -1.62 -10.38 12.18
N ILE A 308 -0.38 -10.89 12.12
CA ILE A 308 -0.11 -12.24 11.60
C ILE A 308 -0.79 -13.30 12.47
N LYS A 309 -0.71 -13.17 13.80
CA LYS A 309 -1.38 -14.08 14.74
C LYS A 309 -2.90 -14.00 14.59
N GLN A 310 -3.45 -12.79 14.45
CA GLN A 310 -4.86 -12.57 14.16
C GLN A 310 -5.28 -13.25 12.85
N ALA A 311 -4.50 -13.10 11.78
CA ALA A 311 -4.73 -13.76 10.49
C ALA A 311 -4.72 -15.29 10.55
N LYS A 312 -4.00 -15.90 11.52
CA LYS A 312 -4.08 -17.35 11.77
C LYS A 312 -5.40 -17.75 12.43
N GLY A 313 -6.04 -16.85 13.17
CA GLY A 313 -7.35 -17.05 13.80
C GLY A 313 -8.54 -16.89 12.84
N PHE A 314 -8.38 -16.12 11.76
CA PHE A 314 -9.41 -15.87 10.75
C PHE A 314 -9.03 -16.49 9.40
N PRO A 315 -9.22 -17.80 9.19
CA PRO A 315 -8.78 -18.47 7.97
C PRO A 315 -9.49 -17.95 6.71
N GLU A 316 -10.67 -17.36 6.82
CA GLU A 316 -11.40 -16.70 5.73
C GLU A 316 -10.74 -15.38 5.30
N ALA A 317 -10.01 -14.71 6.19
CA ALA A 317 -9.22 -13.51 5.86
C ALA A 317 -7.97 -13.92 5.07
N LYS A 318 -7.96 -13.57 3.77
CA LYS A 318 -6.86 -13.90 2.85
C LYS A 318 -5.95 -12.70 2.56
N GLY A 319 -6.33 -11.50 2.98
CA GLY A 319 -5.53 -10.29 2.88
C GLY A 319 -5.24 -9.66 4.26
N ILE A 320 -4.11 -8.97 4.34
CA ILE A 320 -3.77 -8.10 5.47
C ILE A 320 -3.62 -6.68 4.92
N GLY A 321 -4.38 -5.74 5.46
CA GLY A 321 -4.33 -4.32 5.18
C GLY A 321 -3.52 -3.61 6.27
N LEU A 322 -2.50 -2.87 5.85
CA LEU A 322 -1.73 -1.99 6.72
C LEU A 322 -2.13 -0.56 6.37
N GLN A 323 -2.92 0.09 7.23
CA GLN A 323 -3.42 1.45 6.98
C GLN A 323 -2.25 2.39 6.67
N SER A 324 -1.18 2.34 7.47
CA SER A 324 0.07 3.07 7.22
C SER A 324 -0.10 4.59 7.24
N HIS A 325 -0.84 5.12 8.23
CA HIS A 325 -0.99 6.57 8.49
C HIS A 325 0.28 7.30 8.98
N VAL A 326 1.44 6.71 8.69
CA VAL A 326 2.79 7.23 8.91
C VAL A 326 3.71 6.54 7.91
N ALA A 327 4.57 7.30 7.24
CA ALA A 327 5.65 6.78 6.39
C ALA A 327 6.81 6.16 7.19
N GLY A 328 6.51 5.20 8.06
CA GLY A 328 7.45 4.56 8.98
C GLY A 328 7.45 3.04 8.92
N GLY A 329 8.51 2.42 9.46
CA GLY A 329 8.62 0.97 9.62
C GLY A 329 8.61 0.16 8.32
N LYS A 330 9.00 0.78 7.20
CA LYS A 330 8.97 0.18 5.86
C LYS A 330 9.80 -1.10 5.74
N GLU A 331 10.80 -1.30 6.61
CA GLU A 331 11.61 -2.51 6.72
C GLU A 331 10.75 -3.74 7.05
N GLY A 332 9.67 -3.55 7.81
CA GLY A 332 8.70 -4.60 8.14
C GLY A 332 7.95 -5.12 6.91
N LEU A 333 7.78 -4.30 5.87
CA LEU A 333 7.11 -4.71 4.62
C LEU A 333 7.89 -5.80 3.89
N LEU A 334 9.22 -5.82 4.03
CA LEU A 334 10.08 -6.80 3.36
C LEU A 334 10.01 -8.20 3.99
N GLN A 335 9.52 -8.30 5.22
CA GLN A 335 9.52 -9.54 6.01
C GLN A 335 8.24 -10.36 5.86
N MET A 336 7.27 -9.85 5.11
CA MET A 336 5.95 -10.43 5.09
C MET A 336 5.73 -11.33 3.87
N GLU A 337 5.28 -12.56 4.13
CA GLU A 337 5.10 -13.61 3.13
C GLU A 337 3.64 -13.77 2.64
N ARG A 338 2.71 -12.96 3.19
CA ARG A 338 1.28 -12.97 2.82
C ARG A 338 0.93 -11.79 1.93
N LYS A 339 -0.20 -11.90 1.21
CA LYS A 339 -0.76 -10.80 0.40
C LYS A 339 -1.11 -9.62 1.30
N ILE A 340 -0.26 -8.59 1.26
CA ILE A 340 -0.44 -7.34 1.99
C ILE A 340 -0.90 -6.25 1.06
N TRP A 341 -1.78 -5.39 1.56
CA TRP A 341 -2.06 -4.11 0.95
C TRP A 341 -1.65 -3.01 1.91
N VAL A 342 -0.99 -1.98 1.38
CA VAL A 342 -0.93 -0.67 2.04
C VAL A 342 -2.24 0.01 1.70
N THR A 343 -3.05 0.37 2.69
CA THR A 343 -4.48 0.61 2.44
C THR A 343 -4.90 2.06 2.62
N GLU A 344 -4.17 2.85 3.39
CA GLU A 344 -4.58 4.20 3.79
C GLU A 344 -3.35 5.11 3.97
N MET A 345 -2.35 4.98 3.08
CA MET A 345 -1.06 5.64 3.28
C MET A 345 -1.21 7.15 3.32
N ASP A 346 -0.72 7.74 4.40
CA ASP A 346 -0.48 9.17 4.55
C ASP A 346 0.70 9.44 5.48
N SER A 347 1.22 10.67 5.43
CA SER A 347 2.29 11.10 6.32
C SER A 347 2.22 12.60 6.51
N GLN A 348 2.18 13.02 7.77
CA GLN A 348 2.12 14.43 8.16
C GLN A 348 3.52 15.02 8.25
N ASP A 349 3.78 16.11 7.52
CA ASP A 349 4.92 17.01 7.73
C ASP A 349 4.57 18.37 7.09
N THR A 350 4.85 19.47 7.80
CA THR A 350 4.64 20.83 7.28
C THR A 350 5.68 21.22 6.22
N ASP A 351 6.86 20.59 6.27
CA ASP A 351 7.90 20.79 5.27
C ASP A 351 7.66 19.86 4.08
N LEU A 352 7.40 20.45 2.91
CA LEU A 352 7.09 19.71 1.70
C LEU A 352 8.24 18.81 1.24
N HIS A 353 9.50 19.21 1.44
CA HIS A 353 10.65 18.39 1.05
C HIS A 353 10.71 17.11 1.90
N TRP A 354 10.57 17.23 3.22
CA TRP A 354 10.54 16.07 4.11
C TRP A 354 9.31 15.20 3.89
N ARG A 355 8.14 15.80 3.65
CA ARG A 355 6.94 15.05 3.25
C ARG A 355 7.16 14.28 1.94
N GLY A 356 7.81 14.91 0.97
CA GLY A 356 8.18 14.29 -0.31
C GLY A 356 9.11 13.09 -0.13
N ASP A 357 10.18 13.24 0.67
CA ASP A 357 11.12 12.16 1.01
C ASP A 357 10.39 10.98 1.68
N ALA A 358 9.50 11.27 2.63
CA ALA A 358 8.75 10.27 3.38
C ALA A 358 7.83 9.43 2.47
N TYR A 359 7.01 10.08 1.63
CA TYR A 359 6.16 9.39 0.65
C TYR A 359 6.96 8.57 -0.36
N GLU A 360 7.99 9.17 -0.96
CA GLU A 360 8.80 8.52 -1.99
C GLU A 360 9.52 7.28 -1.42
N SER A 361 10.18 7.42 -0.27
CA SER A 361 10.87 6.33 0.41
C SER A 361 9.93 5.18 0.77
N PHE A 362 8.77 5.50 1.36
CA PHE A 362 7.80 4.48 1.75
C PHE A 362 7.24 3.73 0.53
N TYR A 363 6.80 4.43 -0.51
CA TYR A 363 6.28 3.78 -1.71
C TYR A 363 7.34 2.96 -2.43
N ARG A 364 8.60 3.42 -2.49
CA ARG A 364 9.71 2.62 -3.03
C ARG A 364 9.92 1.33 -2.24
N ALA A 365 9.88 1.37 -0.92
CA ALA A 365 10.01 0.18 -0.08
C ALA A 365 8.82 -0.78 -0.21
N ALA A 366 7.60 -0.25 -0.20
CA ALA A 366 6.40 -1.04 -0.42
C ALA A 366 6.38 -1.67 -1.81
N TYR A 367 6.72 -0.92 -2.86
CA TYR A 367 6.79 -1.45 -4.22
C TYR A 367 7.94 -2.45 -4.40
N ALA A 368 9.06 -2.31 -3.69
CA ALA A 368 10.16 -3.27 -3.67
C ALA A 368 9.88 -4.57 -2.88
N SER A 369 8.76 -4.67 -2.16
CA SER A 369 8.36 -5.87 -1.42
C SER A 369 7.46 -6.77 -2.25
N ALA A 370 7.89 -8.01 -2.54
CA ALA A 370 7.09 -8.98 -3.27
C ALA A 370 5.74 -9.31 -2.59
N GLY A 371 5.65 -9.19 -1.25
CA GLY A 371 4.43 -9.47 -0.48
C GLY A 371 3.37 -8.36 -0.57
N VAL A 372 3.77 -7.13 -0.92
CA VAL A 372 2.82 -6.02 -1.09
C VAL A 372 2.18 -6.14 -2.47
N GLY A 373 0.87 -6.31 -2.50
CA GLY A 373 0.07 -6.54 -3.70
C GLY A 373 -0.83 -5.37 -4.08
N GLY A 374 -0.78 -4.26 -3.36
CA GLY A 374 -1.55 -3.06 -3.65
C GLY A 374 -1.23 -1.92 -2.69
N MET A 375 -1.38 -0.69 -3.16
CA MET A 375 -1.14 0.52 -2.38
C MET A 375 -2.26 1.53 -2.63
N LEU A 376 -2.88 2.02 -1.57
CA LEU A 376 -3.87 3.09 -1.62
C LEU A 376 -3.37 4.27 -0.79
N VAL A 377 -3.57 5.47 -1.33
CA VAL A 377 -3.18 6.73 -0.71
C VAL A 377 -4.40 7.39 -0.07
N TRP A 378 -4.31 7.70 1.22
CA TRP A 378 -5.38 8.43 1.91
C TRP A 378 -5.18 9.94 1.79
N GLY A 379 -3.96 10.42 2.09
CA GLY A 379 -3.60 11.84 2.06
C GLY A 379 -3.20 12.38 0.68
N TRP A 380 -3.86 11.98 -0.41
CA TRP A 380 -3.39 12.37 -1.75
C TRP A 380 -3.73 13.83 -2.12
N ALA A 381 -4.86 14.38 -1.68
CA ALA A 381 -5.27 15.75 -1.98
C ALA A 381 -5.73 16.51 -0.74
N ARG A 382 -5.58 17.84 -0.78
CA ARG A 382 -6.20 18.74 0.17
C ARG A 382 -7.69 18.88 -0.12
N HIS A 383 -8.53 18.66 0.88
CA HIS A 383 -9.96 18.91 0.77
C HIS A 383 -10.59 19.21 2.14
N ASP A 384 -11.77 19.83 2.10
CA ASP A 384 -12.60 19.98 3.29
C ASP A 384 -12.98 18.60 3.83
N GLY A 385 -12.79 18.40 5.14
CA GLY A 385 -13.09 17.14 5.80
C GLY A 385 -11.94 16.13 5.80
N GLN A 386 -10.75 16.49 5.29
CA GLN A 386 -9.55 15.67 5.48
C GLN A 386 -9.33 15.38 6.98
N TRP A 387 -9.06 14.12 7.30
CA TRP A 387 -9.00 13.67 8.69
C TRP A 387 -7.77 14.21 9.47
N ARG A 388 -6.70 14.59 8.76
CA ARG A 388 -5.47 15.20 9.31
C ARG A 388 -4.95 16.35 8.44
N PRO A 389 -4.30 17.37 9.03
CA PRO A 389 -3.61 18.42 8.29
C PRO A 389 -2.27 17.94 7.72
N ASP A 390 -1.73 18.69 6.77
CA ASP A 390 -0.35 18.60 6.26
C ASP A 390 0.09 17.20 5.77
N GLN A 391 -0.84 16.46 5.17
CA GLN A 391 -0.60 15.14 4.59
C GLN A 391 -0.68 15.13 3.07
N GLU A 392 -1.29 16.17 2.48
CA GLU A 392 -1.69 16.22 1.08
C GLU A 392 -0.51 16.11 0.09
N MET A 393 -0.71 15.37 -1.00
CA MET A 393 0.26 15.28 -2.09
C MET A 393 0.03 16.36 -3.17
N VAL A 394 -1.20 16.82 -3.30
CA VAL A 394 -1.61 17.92 -4.17
C VAL A 394 -2.46 18.93 -3.40
N ASP A 395 -2.42 20.19 -3.82
CA ASP A 395 -3.25 21.24 -3.23
C ASP A 395 -4.74 21.10 -3.64
N GLU A 396 -5.59 21.99 -3.14
CA GLU A 396 -7.04 22.00 -3.41
C GLU A 396 -7.39 22.24 -4.88
N ASN A 397 -6.44 22.68 -5.71
CA ASN A 397 -6.59 22.86 -7.15
C ASN A 397 -5.91 21.74 -7.95
N PHE A 398 -5.49 20.66 -7.27
CA PHE A 398 -4.76 19.53 -7.84
C PHE A 398 -3.39 19.89 -8.41
N ASN A 399 -2.78 21.00 -8.00
CA ASN A 399 -1.39 21.28 -8.31
C ASN A 399 -0.48 20.39 -7.46
N PHE A 400 0.60 19.89 -8.07
CA PHE A 400 1.57 19.08 -7.35
C PHE A 400 2.28 19.90 -6.28
N LEU A 401 2.22 19.39 -5.05
CA LEU A 401 3.20 19.69 -4.02
C LEU A 401 4.39 18.74 -4.20
N GLU A 402 5.47 18.92 -3.45
CA GLU A 402 6.67 18.08 -3.56
C GLU A 402 6.39 16.55 -3.58
N PRO A 403 5.62 15.97 -2.65
CA PRO A 403 5.22 14.55 -2.73
C PRO A 403 4.44 14.22 -4.01
N GLY A 404 3.52 15.09 -4.46
CA GLY A 404 2.80 14.91 -5.71
C GLY A 404 3.72 14.93 -6.93
N GLN A 405 4.71 15.83 -6.95
CA GLN A 405 5.68 15.91 -8.04
C GLN A 405 6.48 14.61 -8.16
N ARG A 406 6.94 14.05 -7.03
CA ARG A 406 7.75 12.84 -7.02
C ARG A 406 6.98 11.59 -7.44
N ILE A 407 5.70 11.50 -7.12
CA ILE A 407 4.89 10.29 -7.37
C ILE A 407 4.08 10.39 -8.66
N PHE A 408 3.41 11.53 -8.87
CA PHE A 408 2.36 11.71 -9.88
C PHE A 408 2.78 12.50 -11.11
N ALA A 409 3.89 13.25 -11.09
CA ALA A 409 4.33 13.95 -12.29
C ALA A 409 4.73 12.97 -13.40
N ASP A 410 4.80 13.45 -14.64
CA ASP A 410 5.12 12.61 -15.79
C ASP A 410 6.55 12.02 -15.69
N ASP A 411 7.46 12.69 -14.96
CA ASP A 411 8.81 12.23 -14.61
C ASP A 411 8.89 11.55 -13.22
N GLY A 412 7.77 11.44 -12.50
CA GLY A 412 7.68 10.80 -11.19
C GLY A 412 7.57 9.28 -11.22
N LEU A 413 7.43 8.66 -10.05
CA LEU A 413 7.45 7.21 -9.88
C LEU A 413 6.44 6.49 -10.78
N LEU A 414 5.17 6.91 -10.80
CA LEU A 414 4.12 6.16 -11.49
C LEU A 414 4.23 6.21 -13.01
N HIS A 415 4.64 7.35 -13.56
CA HIS A 415 4.58 7.59 -15.01
C HIS A 415 5.92 7.42 -15.71
N SER A 416 7.04 7.48 -14.96
CA SER A 416 8.39 7.32 -15.50
C SER A 416 9.06 6.05 -14.96
N GLU A 417 9.41 6.01 -13.67
CA GLU A 417 10.26 4.93 -13.13
C GLU A 417 9.55 3.57 -13.08
N TRP A 418 8.25 3.56 -12.77
CA TRP A 418 7.39 2.38 -12.72
C TRP A 418 6.55 2.25 -14.00
N ASN A 419 7.15 2.64 -15.12
CA ASN A 419 6.58 2.51 -16.45
C ASN A 419 7.53 1.70 -17.37
N SER A 420 7.00 1.14 -18.45
CA SER A 420 7.73 0.33 -19.42
C SER A 420 7.47 0.80 -20.84
N THR A 421 7.82 2.06 -21.11
CA THR A 421 7.95 2.58 -22.47
C THR A 421 9.35 2.31 -23.01
N ARG A 422 9.45 1.80 -24.24
CA ARG A 422 10.69 1.52 -24.95
C ARG A 422 10.57 2.01 -26.38
N HIS A 423 11.61 2.63 -26.89
CA HIS A 423 11.71 3.04 -28.28
C HIS A 423 12.82 2.26 -28.97
N ASP A 424 12.69 2.09 -30.27
CA ASP A 424 13.70 1.49 -31.13
C ASP A 424 14.13 0.07 -30.69
N VAL A 425 13.18 -0.76 -30.24
CA VAL A 425 13.47 -2.14 -29.82
C VAL A 425 13.71 -3.00 -31.06
N TYR A 426 14.94 -3.50 -31.20
CA TYR A 426 15.34 -4.35 -32.32
C TYR A 426 14.68 -5.73 -32.28
N PHE A 427 14.43 -6.26 -33.48
CA PHE A 427 13.83 -7.55 -33.67
C PHE A 427 14.87 -8.67 -33.59
N ASP A 428 14.47 -9.78 -32.99
CA ASP A 428 15.10 -11.09 -33.16
C ASP A 428 14.09 -11.99 -33.87
N ASP A 429 14.25 -12.11 -35.19
CA ASP A 429 13.22 -12.61 -36.12
C ASP A 429 11.87 -11.88 -35.94
N SER A 430 10.77 -12.59 -35.65
CA SER A 430 9.43 -12.01 -35.45
C SER A 430 9.12 -11.68 -33.99
N LYS A 431 10.16 -11.48 -33.17
CA LYS A 431 10.05 -11.30 -31.71
C LYS A 431 10.82 -10.08 -31.24
N VAL A 432 10.39 -9.53 -30.12
CA VAL A 432 11.14 -8.54 -29.35
C VAL A 432 11.23 -8.97 -27.89
N TYR A 433 12.35 -8.65 -27.25
CA TYR A 433 12.66 -9.04 -25.88
C TYR A 433 12.91 -7.79 -25.03
N PHE A 434 12.20 -7.66 -23.90
CA PHE A 434 12.36 -6.53 -23.01
C PHE A 434 11.79 -6.84 -21.63
N ASP A 435 12.26 -6.14 -20.59
CA ASP A 435 11.66 -6.20 -19.26
C ASP A 435 10.54 -5.18 -19.13
N ALA A 436 9.40 -5.65 -18.63
CA ALA A 436 8.16 -4.89 -18.56
C ALA A 436 7.46 -5.01 -17.20
N PHE A 437 6.87 -3.93 -16.71
CA PHE A 437 5.90 -3.99 -15.62
C PHE A 437 4.61 -4.68 -16.06
N PRO A 438 3.85 -5.33 -15.16
CA PRO A 438 2.51 -5.78 -15.46
C PRO A 438 1.59 -4.63 -15.88
N GLY A 439 0.92 -4.79 -17.02
CA GLY A 439 0.08 -3.76 -17.62
C GLY A 439 -0.50 -4.15 -18.97
N SER A 440 -1.31 -3.25 -19.52
CA SER A 440 -1.71 -3.27 -20.93
C SER A 440 -0.79 -2.39 -21.76
N TYR A 441 -0.53 -2.81 -23.00
CA TYR A 441 0.47 -2.19 -23.85
C TYR A 441 -0.03 -2.00 -25.28
N THR A 442 0.59 -1.04 -25.97
CA THR A 442 0.66 -1.02 -27.44
C THR A 442 2.08 -1.33 -27.90
N VAL A 443 2.18 -1.92 -29.08
CA VAL A 443 3.41 -2.03 -29.85
C VAL A 443 3.19 -1.42 -31.23
N GLU A 444 4.10 -0.57 -31.67
CA GLU A 444 4.08 0.11 -32.96
C GLU A 444 5.22 -0.41 -33.81
N VAL A 445 4.91 -0.84 -35.04
CA VAL A 445 5.87 -1.33 -36.04
C VAL A 445 5.55 -0.65 -37.36
N GLY A 446 6.37 0.32 -37.76
CA GLY A 446 6.02 1.23 -38.85
C GLY A 446 4.67 1.90 -38.56
N ASP A 447 3.73 1.82 -39.51
CA ASP A 447 2.40 2.42 -39.39
C ASP A 447 1.34 1.49 -38.74
N CYS A 448 1.78 0.36 -38.17
CA CYS A 448 0.90 -0.64 -37.56
C CYS A 448 0.98 -0.62 -36.03
N VAL A 449 -0.18 -0.59 -35.36
CA VAL A 449 -0.31 -0.64 -33.90
C VAL A 449 -1.00 -1.92 -33.49
N GLY A 450 -0.33 -2.73 -32.65
CA GLY A 450 -0.86 -3.92 -32.00
C GLY A 450 -1.04 -3.72 -30.49
N HIS A 451 -1.78 -4.62 -29.85
CA HIS A 451 -2.04 -4.59 -28.41
C HIS A 451 -1.60 -5.90 -27.76
N PHE A 452 -1.16 -5.84 -26.50
CA PHE A 452 -0.89 -7.02 -25.69
C PHE A 452 -1.01 -6.71 -24.20
N LYS A 453 -0.93 -7.75 -23.37
CA LYS A 453 -0.95 -7.63 -21.91
C LYS A 453 0.20 -8.39 -21.27
N VAL A 454 0.73 -7.82 -20.21
CA VAL A 454 1.67 -8.44 -19.28
C VAL A 454 0.92 -8.61 -17.95
N PRO A 455 0.45 -9.82 -17.58
CA PRO A 455 -0.25 -10.02 -16.33
C PRO A 455 0.70 -9.98 -15.13
N LEU A 456 0.14 -9.71 -13.94
CA LEU A 456 0.87 -9.81 -12.66
C LEU A 456 1.59 -11.17 -12.56
N GLY A 457 2.85 -11.13 -12.13
CA GLY A 457 3.71 -12.31 -11.99
C GLY A 457 5.19 -11.93 -12.06
N MET A 458 6.05 -12.92 -11.88
CA MET A 458 7.51 -12.77 -11.96
C MET A 458 8.07 -13.66 -13.06
N GLY A 459 9.31 -13.36 -13.46
CA GLY A 459 10.07 -14.15 -14.42
C GLY A 459 9.59 -14.01 -15.87
N GLU A 460 10.05 -14.93 -16.70
CA GLU A 460 9.83 -14.88 -18.14
C GLU A 460 8.37 -15.14 -18.55
N MET A 461 7.96 -14.55 -19.66
CA MET A 461 6.70 -14.89 -20.32
C MET A 461 6.76 -14.68 -21.83
N THR A 462 5.89 -15.40 -22.53
CA THR A 462 5.56 -15.11 -23.92
C THR A 462 4.27 -14.31 -23.99
N ALA A 463 4.31 -13.18 -24.69
CA ALA A 463 3.13 -12.40 -25.06
C ALA A 463 2.93 -12.48 -26.58
N VAL A 464 1.69 -12.31 -27.04
CA VAL A 464 1.37 -12.20 -28.46
C VAL A 464 0.68 -10.87 -28.69
N ALA A 465 1.19 -10.08 -29.62
CA ALA A 465 0.54 -8.86 -30.06
C ALA A 465 -0.66 -9.19 -30.97
N ASP A 466 -1.82 -8.66 -30.64
CA ASP A 466 -3.08 -8.87 -31.35
C ASP A 466 -3.77 -7.55 -31.71
N ASN A 467 -4.97 -7.65 -32.29
CA ASN A 467 -5.84 -6.51 -32.62
C ASN A 467 -5.15 -5.40 -33.43
N TRP A 468 -4.27 -5.80 -34.34
CA TRP A 468 -3.49 -4.92 -35.19
C TRP A 468 -4.35 -4.00 -36.04
N LYS A 469 -3.98 -2.71 -36.07
CA LYS A 469 -4.50 -1.70 -36.99
C LYS A 469 -3.33 -1.03 -37.67
N CYS A 470 -3.38 -0.94 -39.00
CA CYS A 470 -2.39 -0.22 -39.78
C CYS A 470 -3.08 0.91 -40.52
N ASP A 471 -2.40 2.04 -40.68
CA ASP A 471 -2.90 3.10 -41.54
C ASP A 471 -2.98 2.58 -42.99
N ASP A 472 -4.10 2.89 -43.65
CA ASP A 472 -4.27 2.57 -45.07
C ASP A 472 -3.30 3.43 -45.88
N ASP A 473 -2.53 2.78 -46.75
CA ASP A 473 -1.56 3.36 -47.68
C ASP A 473 -2.18 4.28 -48.77
N GLY A 474 -3.41 4.74 -48.58
CA GLY A 474 -4.19 5.48 -49.56
C GLY A 474 -4.75 4.64 -50.72
N ASN A 475 -4.49 3.33 -50.76
CA ASN A 475 -4.96 2.41 -51.83
C ASN A 475 -5.92 1.32 -51.34
N GLY A 476 -6.34 1.34 -50.08
CA GLY A 476 -7.37 0.43 -49.53
C GLY A 476 -6.94 -1.03 -49.46
N ARG A 477 -5.63 -1.32 -49.44
CA ARG A 477 -5.09 -2.65 -49.17
C ARG A 477 -4.41 -2.65 -47.81
N ARG A 478 -4.92 -3.48 -46.88
CA ARG A 478 -4.22 -3.85 -45.64
C ARG A 478 -2.88 -4.48 -46.02
N ARG A 479 -1.77 -3.73 -45.95
CA ARG A 479 -0.43 -4.26 -46.20
C ARG A 479 0.02 -5.07 -44.99
N LYS A 480 0.59 -6.25 -45.22
CA LYS A 480 1.41 -6.89 -44.20
C LYS A 480 2.75 -6.16 -44.17
N VAL A 481 3.36 -5.98 -43.00
CA VAL A 481 4.70 -5.34 -42.88
C VAL A 481 5.75 -6.12 -43.70
N ARG A 482 5.57 -7.43 -43.85
CA ARG A 482 6.35 -8.26 -44.80
C ARG A 482 6.33 -7.81 -46.26
N ASP A 483 5.33 -7.03 -46.69
CA ASP A 483 5.20 -6.51 -48.05
C ASP A 483 5.79 -5.09 -48.21
N LEU A 484 6.33 -4.50 -47.13
CA LEU A 484 7.00 -3.18 -47.11
C LEU A 484 8.54 -3.29 -47.18
N LEU A 485 9.07 -4.51 -47.08
CA LEU A 485 10.48 -4.87 -47.29
C LEU A 485 10.64 -5.50 -48.69
#